data_AF-A0A8B7XIC4-F1
#
_entry.id   AF-A0A8B7XIC4-F1
#
_cell.length_a   1.000
_cell.length_b   1.000
_cell.length_c   1.000
_cell.angle_alpha   90.00
_cell.angle_beta   90.00
_cell.angle_gamma   90.00
#
_symmetry.space_group_name_H-M   'P 1'
#
loop_
_entity.id
_entity.type
_entity.pdbx_description
1 polymer ?
#
loop_
_entity_poly.entity_id
_entity_poly.type
_entity_poly.pdbx_seq_one_letter_code
_entity_poly.pdbx_strand_id
1 'polypeptide(L)'
;MVFHICRMGMRQGAHLKLSAAKLCGLTLAPKMAPCMQVSYRGMFVSTDNLITFFTGHKFMHKFDERSKIVVVDGNIGCGKSKFSQELAAKLGMKYMPEAHVHYLDELELGPGKKYDPKYIGNVSLERFYKDPFDKDGHSFRFQMMMYAMRFRQYADVLEHLLKTGQGLVMERSVYSDYIFMEAMFKMGYFRKACYDYYNEIKGISLYRLRPPHLVIYLDAPVDVLQKRIKERGKETEAEIPSEYLQHIEDGYKNRFLPQISETSEVLRYDWTDYGDIDLVVDEIQMLKFEHLPWNTEDDVTLDKLYRFVYNKYHVARCMDIPKYLPELTFGAQEFYDLTREFEEKYNKHYAPGYNLKEGEPKWKLFFK
;
A
#
# COMPACT_ATOMS: atom_id res chain seq x y z
N MET A 1 -2.91 37.31 -33.72
CA MET A 1 -2.44 38.71 -33.86
C MET A 1 -3.01 39.50 -32.68
N VAL A 2 -2.14 40.19 -31.91
CA VAL A 2 -2.42 41.31 -30.96
C VAL A 2 -3.19 40.93 -29.65
N PHE A 3 -2.60 40.87 -28.44
CA PHE A 3 -2.00 41.87 -27.50
C PHE A 3 -2.92 42.98 -26.96
N HIS A 4 -3.13 43.03 -25.63
CA HIS A 4 -3.44 44.23 -24.81
C HIS A 4 -2.92 43.94 -23.38
N ILE A 5 -1.76 44.43 -22.94
CA ILE A 5 -1.41 45.76 -22.40
C ILE A 5 -2.14 46.13 -21.10
N CYS A 6 -1.38 46.20 -20.00
CA CYS A 6 -1.46 47.34 -19.08
C CYS A 6 -0.08 47.56 -18.42
N ARG A 7 0.43 48.79 -18.53
CA ARG A 7 1.75 49.26 -18.10
C ARG A 7 1.55 50.64 -17.49
N MET A 8 2.04 50.87 -16.27
CA MET A 8 2.35 52.19 -15.66
C MET A 8 2.83 51.90 -14.22
N GLY A 9 3.90 52.47 -13.66
CA GLY A 9 4.90 53.42 -14.09
C GLY A 9 5.87 53.63 -12.91
N MET A 10 7.18 53.74 -13.17
CA MET A 10 8.18 54.15 -12.17
C MET A 10 8.37 55.66 -12.21
N ARG A 11 8.48 56.33 -11.04
CA ARG A 11 9.31 57.55 -10.86
C ARG A 11 9.58 57.88 -9.38
N GLN A 12 10.88 57.88 -9.05
CA GLN A 12 11.68 58.84 -8.28
C GLN A 12 11.30 59.28 -6.84
N GLY A 13 12.17 58.92 -5.88
CA GLY A 13 13.00 59.84 -5.09
C GLY A 13 12.37 60.65 -3.93
N ALA A 14 12.75 60.32 -2.67
CA ALA A 14 12.83 61.28 -1.56
C ALA A 14 13.78 60.77 -0.45
N HIS A 15 14.63 61.69 0.03
CA HIS A 15 15.70 61.54 1.03
C HIS A 15 15.22 61.66 2.50
N LEU A 16 16.15 61.34 3.43
CA LEU A 16 16.34 61.87 4.81
C LEU A 16 15.49 61.23 5.94
N LYS A 17 16.00 60.75 7.10
CA LYS A 17 17.18 61.07 7.93
C LYS A 17 17.66 59.84 8.75
N LEU A 18 18.97 59.71 8.93
CA LEU A 18 19.61 58.94 10.00
C LEU A 18 19.96 59.88 11.16
N SER A 19 19.64 59.46 12.39
CA SER A 19 20.18 60.04 13.63
C SER A 19 20.76 58.92 14.48
N ALA A 20 21.97 59.15 14.99
CA ALA A 20 22.78 58.20 15.71
C ALA A 20 22.65 58.40 17.23
N ALA A 21 22.51 57.30 17.98
CA ALA A 21 22.90 57.24 19.39
C ALA A 21 23.37 55.81 19.76
N LYS A 22 24.67 55.73 20.05
CA LYS A 22 25.42 54.84 20.97
C LYS A 22 24.56 54.15 22.06
N LEU A 23 24.85 52.96 22.62
CA LEU A 23 26.10 52.23 22.87
C LEU A 23 25.76 50.81 23.42
N CYS A 24 26.74 49.91 23.33
CA CYS A 24 26.97 48.70 24.14
C CYS A 24 26.17 47.41 23.88
N GLY A 25 26.82 46.51 23.14
CA GLY A 25 27.33 45.27 23.75
C GLY A 25 26.37 44.10 23.84
N LEU A 26 26.21 43.35 22.76
CA LEU A 26 26.03 41.90 22.80
C LEU A 26 26.48 41.29 21.46
N THR A 27 27.18 40.18 21.60
CA THR A 27 27.96 39.43 20.62
C THR A 27 27.19 39.07 19.34
N LEU A 28 27.81 39.37 18.18
CA LEU A 28 27.36 38.98 16.84
C LEU A 28 27.53 37.47 16.64
N ALA A 29 26.41 36.72 16.58
CA ALA A 29 26.35 35.46 15.85
C ALA A 29 26.05 35.76 14.36
N PRO A 30 26.73 35.14 13.39
CA PRO A 30 26.50 35.45 11.99
C PRO A 30 25.11 34.93 11.56
N LYS A 31 24.24 35.85 11.15
CA LYS A 31 22.98 35.53 10.47
C LYS A 31 23.29 34.78 9.18
N MET A 32 22.93 33.50 9.12
CA MET A 32 22.82 32.76 7.86
C MET A 32 21.84 33.50 6.94
N ALA A 33 22.29 33.82 5.74
CA ALA A 33 21.49 34.41 4.67
C ALA A 33 20.29 33.50 4.33
N PRO A 34 19.15 34.07 3.90
CA PRO A 34 17.99 33.28 3.51
C PRO A 34 18.35 32.43 2.30
N CYS A 35 18.33 31.11 2.46
CA CYS A 35 18.43 30.17 1.37
C CYS A 35 17.19 30.37 0.49
N MET A 36 17.40 31.08 -0.61
CA MET A 36 16.46 31.24 -1.71
C MET A 36 16.11 29.83 -2.19
N GLN A 37 14.96 29.30 -1.77
CA GLN A 37 14.39 28.08 -2.33
C GLN A 37 14.03 28.38 -3.78
N VAL A 38 15.01 28.18 -4.66
CA VAL A 38 14.78 28.08 -6.09
C VAL A 38 13.92 26.82 -6.28
N SER A 39 12.63 27.06 -6.47
CA SER A 39 11.70 26.07 -7.00
C SER A 39 12.21 25.63 -8.37
N TYR A 40 13.01 24.56 -8.40
CA TYR A 40 13.30 23.85 -9.63
C TYR A 40 12.03 23.12 -10.07
N ARG A 41 11.15 23.86 -10.75
CA ARG A 41 10.22 23.30 -11.74
C ARG A 41 11.04 22.91 -12.99
N GLY A 42 12.07 22.10 -12.77
CA GLY A 42 12.86 21.47 -13.82
C GLY A 42 12.10 20.24 -14.26
N MET A 43 11.54 20.31 -15.46
CA MET A 43 11.10 19.16 -16.24
C MET A 43 12.36 18.32 -16.56
N PHE A 44 12.90 17.62 -15.57
CA PHE A 44 13.77 16.48 -15.81
C PHE A 44 12.86 15.38 -16.35
N VAL A 45 12.68 15.37 -17.68
CA VAL A 45 12.43 14.13 -18.38
C VAL A 45 13.63 13.26 -18.01
N SER A 46 13.46 12.31 -17.09
CA SER A 46 14.59 11.49 -16.67
C SER A 46 15.22 10.87 -17.92
N THR A 47 16.54 10.83 -17.97
CA THR A 47 17.29 10.14 -19.04
C THR A 47 16.80 8.71 -19.26
N ASP A 48 16.17 8.13 -18.24
CA ASP A 48 15.62 6.78 -18.28
C ASP A 48 14.34 6.68 -19.14
N ASN A 49 13.55 7.75 -19.29
CA ASN A 49 12.42 7.78 -20.24
C ASN A 49 12.91 7.70 -21.69
N LEU A 50 14.07 8.30 -21.99
CA LEU A 50 14.68 8.21 -23.30
C LEU A 50 15.14 6.78 -23.58
N ILE A 51 15.75 6.09 -22.61
CA ILE A 51 16.21 4.71 -22.79
C ILE A 51 15.02 3.78 -23.10
N THR A 52 13.92 3.83 -22.36
CA THR A 52 12.72 3.00 -22.65
C THR A 52 12.12 3.31 -24.03
N PHE A 53 12.07 4.60 -24.39
CA PHE A 53 11.63 5.02 -25.72
C PHE A 53 12.55 4.47 -26.83
N PHE A 54 13.86 4.42 -26.60
CA PHE A 54 14.85 3.85 -27.53
C PHE A 54 14.89 2.31 -27.53
N THR A 55 14.69 1.64 -26.39
CA THR A 55 14.72 0.18 -26.25
C THR A 55 13.40 -0.48 -26.65
N GLY A 56 12.33 0.31 -26.83
CA GLY A 56 11.06 -0.18 -27.35
C GLY A 56 10.28 -1.06 -26.38
N HIS A 57 10.45 -0.88 -25.07
CA HIS A 57 9.61 -1.55 -24.08
C HIS A 57 8.17 -1.05 -24.22
N LYS A 58 7.35 -1.85 -24.90
CA LYS A 58 5.90 -1.66 -24.99
C LYS A 58 5.24 -2.55 -23.95
N PHE A 59 4.29 -2.05 -23.18
CA PHE A 59 3.54 -2.86 -22.21
C PHE A 59 2.27 -3.39 -22.87
N MET A 60 1.63 -2.55 -23.69
CA MET A 60 0.36 -2.86 -24.36
C MET A 60 0.40 -4.12 -25.22
N HIS A 61 1.52 -4.44 -25.88
CA HIS A 61 1.61 -5.62 -26.74
C HIS A 61 1.52 -6.96 -25.99
N LYS A 62 1.75 -6.97 -24.68
CA LYS A 62 1.65 -8.16 -23.84
C LYS A 62 0.25 -8.33 -23.27
N PHE A 63 -0.58 -7.29 -23.36
CA PHE A 63 -1.90 -7.29 -22.75
C PHE A 63 -2.89 -7.94 -23.70
N ASP A 64 -3.65 -8.88 -23.17
CA ASP A 64 -4.79 -9.52 -23.81
C ASP A 64 -6.07 -9.30 -22.98
N GLU A 65 -7.15 -9.93 -23.39
CA GLU A 65 -8.44 -9.84 -22.70
C GLU A 65 -8.38 -10.39 -21.26
N ARG A 66 -7.42 -11.29 -20.97
CA ARG A 66 -7.20 -11.91 -19.66
C ARG A 66 -6.19 -11.16 -18.80
N SER A 67 -5.53 -10.13 -19.30
CA SER A 67 -4.63 -9.25 -18.54
C SER A 67 -5.39 -8.34 -17.57
N LYS A 68 -6.08 -8.96 -16.60
CA LYS A 68 -6.95 -8.28 -15.63
C LYS A 68 -6.51 -8.57 -14.21
N ILE A 69 -6.77 -7.61 -13.33
CA ILE A 69 -6.63 -7.75 -11.87
C ILE A 69 -8.03 -7.93 -11.32
N VAL A 70 -8.30 -9.13 -10.82
CA VAL A 70 -9.55 -9.49 -10.17
C VAL A 70 -9.29 -9.55 -8.66
N VAL A 71 -10.05 -8.77 -7.90
CA VAL A 71 -9.98 -8.77 -6.45
C VAL A 71 -11.21 -9.44 -5.89
N VAL A 72 -11.03 -10.44 -5.04
CA VAL A 72 -12.11 -11.06 -4.26
C VAL A 72 -12.13 -10.42 -2.88
N ASP A 73 -13.20 -9.69 -2.60
CA ASP A 73 -13.47 -9.02 -1.35
C ASP A 73 -14.67 -9.65 -0.63
N GLY A 74 -14.74 -9.41 0.67
CA GLY A 74 -15.78 -9.98 1.53
C GLY A 74 -15.35 -10.02 2.98
N ASN A 75 -16.33 -10.13 3.86
CA ASN A 75 -16.12 -10.07 5.30
C ASN A 75 -15.34 -11.30 5.83
N ILE A 76 -14.88 -11.25 7.08
CA ILE A 76 -14.14 -12.35 7.71
C ILE A 76 -15.08 -13.57 7.80
N GLY A 77 -14.62 -14.74 7.35
CA GLY A 77 -15.42 -15.97 7.40
C GLY A 77 -16.20 -16.32 6.13
N CYS A 78 -16.20 -15.51 5.07
CA CYS A 78 -16.95 -15.82 3.85
C CYS A 78 -16.32 -16.89 2.93
N GLY A 79 -15.09 -17.36 3.21
CA GLY A 79 -14.45 -18.43 2.42
C GLY A 79 -13.72 -17.97 1.16
N LYS A 80 -13.26 -16.70 1.12
CA LYS A 80 -12.54 -16.07 -0.01
C LYS A 80 -11.40 -16.92 -0.56
N SER A 81 -10.61 -17.55 0.30
CA SER A 81 -9.37 -18.21 -0.15
C SER A 81 -9.63 -19.40 -1.06
N LYS A 82 -10.58 -20.25 -0.69
CA LYS A 82 -10.98 -21.39 -1.54
C LYS A 82 -11.59 -20.89 -2.86
N PHE A 83 -12.51 -19.94 -2.78
CA PHE A 83 -13.15 -19.35 -3.96
C PHE A 83 -12.13 -18.72 -4.92
N SER A 84 -11.17 -17.94 -4.40
CA SER A 84 -10.17 -17.24 -5.21
C SER A 84 -9.19 -18.19 -5.89
N GLN A 85 -8.82 -19.29 -5.23
CA GLN A 85 -7.98 -20.34 -5.81
C GLN A 85 -8.70 -21.04 -6.97
N GLU A 86 -9.95 -21.45 -6.75
CA GLU A 86 -10.76 -22.12 -7.77
C GLU A 86 -11.05 -21.18 -8.96
N LEU A 87 -11.36 -19.91 -8.69
CA LEU A 87 -11.56 -18.89 -9.72
C LEU A 87 -10.31 -18.66 -10.57
N ALA A 88 -9.15 -18.51 -9.93
CA ALA A 88 -7.88 -18.34 -10.62
C ALA A 88 -7.56 -19.53 -11.54
N ALA A 89 -7.79 -20.75 -11.05
CA ALA A 89 -7.57 -21.98 -11.80
C ALA A 89 -8.48 -22.05 -13.04
N LYS A 90 -9.77 -21.72 -12.91
CA LYS A 90 -10.72 -21.72 -14.03
C LYS A 90 -10.42 -20.63 -15.07
N LEU A 91 -9.99 -19.44 -14.64
CA LEU A 91 -9.63 -18.34 -15.53
C LEU A 91 -8.22 -18.46 -16.15
N GLY A 92 -7.41 -19.41 -15.68
CA GLY A 92 -5.99 -19.52 -16.08
C GLY A 92 -5.14 -18.35 -15.60
N MET A 93 -5.56 -17.69 -14.52
CA MET A 93 -4.90 -16.53 -13.93
C MET A 93 -3.99 -16.95 -12.77
N LYS A 94 -3.01 -16.10 -12.45
CA LYS A 94 -2.16 -16.32 -11.27
C LYS A 94 -2.95 -16.00 -10.00
N TYR A 95 -3.04 -16.96 -9.09
CA TYR A 95 -3.57 -16.73 -7.76
C TYR A 95 -2.52 -16.03 -6.87
N MET A 96 -2.94 -14.97 -6.18
CA MET A 96 -2.18 -14.31 -5.13
C MET A 96 -2.93 -14.47 -3.80
N PRO A 97 -2.37 -15.19 -2.81
CA PRO A 97 -3.03 -15.37 -1.52
C PRO A 97 -3.15 -14.05 -0.76
N GLU A 98 -4.01 -14.01 0.26
CA GLU A 98 -4.13 -12.81 1.09
C GLU A 98 -2.80 -12.46 1.77
N ALA A 99 -2.41 -11.18 1.73
CA ALA A 99 -1.27 -10.68 2.50
C ALA A 99 -1.50 -10.84 4.02
N HIS A 100 -0.51 -11.42 4.70
CA HIS A 100 -0.40 -11.50 6.15
C HIS A 100 0.82 -10.74 6.66
N VAL A 101 0.95 -10.64 7.99
CA VAL A 101 2.05 -9.92 8.67
C VAL A 101 3.44 -10.36 8.18
N HIS A 102 3.61 -11.63 7.83
CA HIS A 102 4.90 -12.20 7.43
C HIS A 102 5.09 -12.26 5.91
N TYR A 103 4.30 -11.53 5.13
CA TYR A 103 4.39 -11.53 3.67
C TYR A 103 5.81 -11.22 3.17
N LEU A 104 6.45 -10.19 3.72
CA LEU A 104 7.83 -9.83 3.35
C LEU A 104 8.85 -10.89 3.81
N ASP A 105 8.67 -11.45 5.00
CA ASP A 105 9.54 -12.49 5.54
C ASP A 105 9.60 -13.70 4.60
N GLU A 106 8.44 -14.15 4.11
CA GLU A 106 8.35 -15.29 3.20
C GLU A 106 8.96 -15.02 1.83
N LEU A 107 8.88 -13.78 1.34
CA LEU A 107 9.54 -13.37 0.10
C LEU A 107 11.08 -13.44 0.22
N GLU A 108 11.63 -13.15 1.40
CA GLU A 108 13.08 -13.15 1.62
C GLU A 108 13.63 -14.52 2.06
N LEU A 109 12.95 -15.19 2.99
CA LEU A 109 13.44 -16.41 3.65
C LEU A 109 12.91 -17.69 2.99
N GLY A 110 11.85 -17.56 2.20
CA GLY A 110 11.08 -18.64 1.60
C GLY A 110 9.82 -19.00 2.39
N PRO A 111 8.95 -19.85 1.81
CA PRO A 111 7.63 -20.15 2.37
C PRO A 111 7.68 -20.71 3.79
N GLY A 112 6.83 -20.18 4.67
CA GLY A 112 6.66 -20.65 6.05
C GLY A 112 7.77 -20.22 7.03
N LYS A 113 8.80 -19.51 6.56
CA LYS A 113 9.82 -18.92 7.44
C LYS A 113 9.43 -17.49 7.80
N LYS A 114 9.65 -17.14 9.07
CA LYS A 114 9.32 -15.83 9.62
C LYS A 114 10.50 -15.26 10.39
N TYR A 115 10.65 -13.94 10.37
CA TYR A 115 11.52 -13.28 11.31
C TYR A 115 10.92 -13.32 12.71
N ASP A 116 11.78 -13.13 13.70
CA ASP A 116 11.36 -12.92 15.08
C ASP A 116 10.43 -11.70 15.16
N PRO A 117 9.23 -11.82 15.77
CA PRO A 117 8.25 -10.73 15.90
C PRO A 117 8.84 -9.41 16.40
N LYS A 118 9.89 -9.47 17.22
CA LYS A 118 10.61 -8.31 17.74
C LYS A 118 11.07 -7.34 16.64
N TYR A 119 11.50 -7.84 15.48
CA TYR A 119 12.06 -6.97 14.41
C TYR A 119 11.01 -6.54 13.37
N ILE A 120 9.81 -7.11 13.42
CA ILE A 120 8.68 -6.77 12.53
C ILE A 120 7.61 -5.96 13.28
N GLY A 121 8.05 -5.13 14.24
CA GLY A 121 7.17 -4.23 14.99
C GLY A 121 6.36 -4.89 16.12
N ASN A 122 6.64 -6.15 16.46
CA ASN A 122 5.95 -6.92 17.50
C ASN A 122 4.42 -6.97 17.33
N VAL A 123 3.98 -7.06 16.08
CA VAL A 123 2.56 -7.17 15.73
C VAL A 123 2.13 -8.63 15.63
N SER A 124 0.89 -8.92 16.00
CA SER A 124 0.34 -10.29 16.00
C SER A 124 -1.17 -10.22 15.88
N LEU A 125 -1.73 -10.97 14.94
CA LEU A 125 -3.18 -11.07 14.76
C LEU A 125 -3.86 -11.65 16.01
N GLU A 126 -3.21 -12.59 16.68
CA GLU A 126 -3.75 -13.23 17.89
C GLU A 126 -3.85 -12.26 19.05
N ARG A 127 -2.83 -11.42 19.25
CA ARG A 127 -2.83 -10.37 20.28
C ARG A 127 -3.91 -9.33 19.98
N PHE A 128 -4.11 -8.99 18.70
CA PHE A 128 -5.16 -8.05 18.29
C PHE A 128 -6.56 -8.56 18.66
N TYR A 129 -6.87 -9.84 18.41
CA TYR A 129 -8.19 -10.37 18.75
C TYR A 129 -8.39 -10.58 20.25
N LYS A 130 -7.35 -10.96 21.00
CA LYS A 130 -7.43 -11.20 22.45
C LYS A 130 -7.50 -9.91 23.28
N ASP A 131 -6.72 -8.90 22.91
CA ASP A 131 -6.68 -7.61 23.63
C ASP A 131 -6.57 -6.42 22.66
N PRO A 132 -7.67 -6.06 21.99
CA PRO A 132 -7.66 -4.96 21.03
C PRO A 132 -7.52 -3.57 21.68
N PHE A 133 -7.66 -3.44 23.00
CA PHE A 133 -7.55 -2.18 23.74
C PHE A 133 -6.18 -1.99 24.43
N ASP A 134 -5.18 -2.79 24.03
CA ASP A 134 -3.84 -2.75 24.59
C ASP A 134 -3.24 -1.33 24.55
N LYS A 135 -2.75 -0.88 25.71
CA LYS A 135 -2.16 0.45 25.91
C LYS A 135 -0.87 0.66 25.13
N ASP A 136 -0.20 -0.40 24.68
CA ASP A 136 0.98 -0.37 23.80
C ASP A 136 0.64 0.14 22.38
N GLY A 137 -0.65 0.34 22.05
CA GLY A 137 -1.05 0.80 20.71
C GLY A 137 -0.90 -0.29 19.65
N HIS A 138 -0.84 -1.55 20.08
CA HIS A 138 -0.64 -2.73 19.23
C HIS A 138 -1.65 -2.82 18.09
N SER A 139 -2.94 -2.58 18.37
CA SER A 139 -4.01 -2.65 17.36
C SER A 139 -3.78 -1.73 16.17
N PHE A 140 -3.36 -0.49 16.41
CA PHE A 140 -3.07 0.46 15.35
C PHE A 140 -1.81 0.06 14.56
N ARG A 141 -0.75 -0.34 15.28
CA ARG A 141 0.50 -0.82 14.66
C ARG A 141 0.27 -2.04 13.79
N PHE A 142 -0.55 -2.98 14.25
CA PHE A 142 -0.98 -4.16 13.50
C PHE A 142 -1.69 -3.74 12.21
N GLN A 143 -2.68 -2.85 12.28
CA GLN A 143 -3.41 -2.41 11.09
C GLN A 143 -2.51 -1.65 10.10
N MET A 144 -1.58 -0.82 10.57
CA MET A 144 -0.60 -0.15 9.72
C MET A 144 0.34 -1.15 9.03
N MET A 145 0.78 -2.20 9.74
CA MET A 145 1.59 -3.27 9.15
C MET A 145 0.80 -4.03 8.08
N MET A 146 -0.46 -4.40 8.36
CA MET A 146 -1.32 -5.07 7.37
C MET A 146 -1.54 -4.21 6.13
N TYR A 147 -1.78 -2.90 6.30
CA TYR A 147 -1.90 -1.96 5.19
C TYR A 147 -0.60 -1.90 4.38
N ALA A 148 0.56 -1.85 5.03
CA ALA A 148 1.87 -1.88 4.37
C ALA A 148 2.09 -3.17 3.56
N MET A 149 1.74 -4.34 4.12
CA MET A 149 1.84 -5.63 3.43
C MET A 149 0.90 -5.69 2.22
N ARG A 150 -0.35 -5.23 2.35
CA ARG A 150 -1.31 -5.18 1.25
C ARG A 150 -0.89 -4.22 0.15
N PHE A 151 -0.39 -3.05 0.51
CA PHE A 151 0.15 -2.08 -0.45
C PHE A 151 1.36 -2.66 -1.21
N ARG A 152 2.27 -3.29 -0.48
CA ARG A 152 3.45 -3.97 -1.04
C ARG A 152 3.04 -5.11 -1.97
N GLN A 153 2.09 -5.95 -1.57
CA GLN A 153 1.59 -7.07 -2.38
C GLN A 153 0.90 -6.55 -3.65
N TYR A 154 0.08 -5.50 -3.55
CA TYR A 154 -0.58 -4.91 -4.72
C TYR A 154 0.44 -4.34 -5.73
N ALA A 155 1.56 -3.76 -5.24
CA ALA A 155 2.66 -3.37 -6.12
C ALA A 155 3.30 -4.57 -6.84
N ASP A 156 3.40 -5.74 -6.20
CA ASP A 156 3.88 -6.97 -6.86
C ASP A 156 2.88 -7.52 -7.88
N VAL A 157 1.58 -7.40 -7.61
CA VAL A 157 0.52 -7.74 -8.57
C VAL A 157 0.63 -6.88 -9.83
N LEU A 158 0.78 -5.56 -9.66
CA LEU A 158 0.97 -4.62 -10.78
C LEU A 158 2.28 -4.89 -11.53
N GLU A 159 3.38 -5.14 -10.83
CA GLU A 159 4.65 -5.48 -11.48
C GLU A 159 4.52 -6.75 -12.31
N HIS A 160 3.91 -7.81 -11.76
CA HIS A 160 3.70 -9.08 -12.47
C HIS A 160 2.85 -8.88 -13.72
N LEU A 161 1.72 -8.17 -13.60
CA LEU A 161 0.85 -7.86 -14.73
C LEU A 161 1.61 -7.11 -15.83
N LEU A 162 2.31 -6.03 -15.50
CA LEU A 162 3.04 -5.20 -16.46
C LEU A 162 4.21 -5.97 -17.10
N LYS A 163 4.89 -6.81 -16.34
CA LYS A 163 6.04 -7.57 -16.83
C LYS A 163 5.63 -8.71 -17.75
N THR A 164 4.57 -9.43 -17.42
CA THR A 164 4.20 -10.71 -18.06
C THR A 164 2.94 -10.65 -18.93
N GLY A 165 2.04 -9.70 -18.70
CA GLY A 165 0.70 -9.68 -19.29
C GLY A 165 -0.28 -10.67 -18.63
N GLN A 166 0.16 -11.53 -17.72
CA GLN A 166 -0.72 -12.53 -17.11
C GLN A 166 -1.66 -11.87 -16.08
N GLY A 167 -2.97 -12.10 -16.22
CA GLY A 167 -3.96 -11.70 -15.23
C GLY A 167 -3.80 -12.41 -13.89
N LEU A 168 -4.32 -11.79 -12.83
CA LEU A 168 -4.21 -12.28 -11.46
C LEU A 168 -5.54 -12.17 -10.72
N VAL A 169 -5.78 -13.15 -9.86
CA VAL A 169 -6.84 -13.12 -8.85
C VAL A 169 -6.17 -12.97 -7.50
N MET A 170 -6.58 -11.96 -6.72
CA MET A 170 -6.07 -11.74 -5.37
C MET A 170 -7.20 -11.63 -4.35
N GLU A 171 -6.90 -12.00 -3.12
CA GLU A 171 -7.80 -11.80 -1.98
C GLU A 171 -7.54 -10.45 -1.32
N ARG A 172 -8.60 -9.65 -1.12
CA ARG A 172 -8.59 -8.34 -0.43
C ARG A 172 -7.47 -7.40 -0.87
N SER A 173 -7.82 -6.36 -1.61
CA SER A 173 -6.84 -5.36 -2.03
C SER A 173 -6.59 -4.27 -0.98
N VAL A 174 -5.57 -3.45 -1.22
CA VAL A 174 -5.31 -2.24 -0.43
C VAL A 174 -6.48 -1.24 -0.49
N TYR A 175 -7.34 -1.32 -1.51
CA TYR A 175 -8.50 -0.43 -1.66
C TYR A 175 -9.61 -0.72 -0.64
N SER A 176 -9.73 -1.96 -0.14
CA SER A 176 -10.74 -2.33 0.86
C SER A 176 -10.23 -2.26 2.30
N ASP A 177 -8.92 -2.06 2.51
CA ASP A 177 -8.30 -2.08 3.85
C ASP A 177 -8.90 -1.03 4.81
N TYR A 178 -9.29 0.13 4.30
CA TYR A 178 -9.79 1.23 5.14
C TYR A 178 -11.09 0.88 5.87
N ILE A 179 -11.84 -0.10 5.37
CA ILE A 179 -13.05 -0.61 6.01
C ILE A 179 -12.70 -1.22 7.38
N PHE A 180 -11.59 -1.97 7.45
CA PHE A 180 -11.09 -2.55 8.69
C PHE A 180 -10.61 -1.46 9.64
N MET A 181 -9.86 -0.48 9.14
CA MET A 181 -9.42 0.68 9.94
C MET A 181 -10.63 1.43 10.54
N GLU A 182 -11.70 1.62 9.78
CA GLU A 182 -12.90 2.30 10.26
C GLU A 182 -13.71 1.49 11.25
N ALA A 183 -13.84 0.19 11.02
CA ALA A 183 -14.47 -0.70 11.98
C ALA A 183 -13.71 -0.64 13.32
N MET A 184 -12.37 -0.70 13.28
CA MET A 184 -11.54 -0.57 14.49
C MET A 184 -11.69 0.81 15.17
N PHE A 185 -11.81 1.88 14.39
CA PHE A 185 -12.04 3.22 14.92
C PHE A 185 -13.42 3.34 15.60
N LYS A 186 -14.47 2.78 14.99
CA LYS A 186 -15.83 2.73 15.59
C LYS A 186 -15.86 1.91 16.88
N MET A 187 -15.11 0.82 16.94
CA MET A 187 -14.93 0.03 18.16
C MET A 187 -14.09 0.75 19.24
N GLY A 188 -13.45 1.88 18.92
CA GLY A 188 -12.65 2.65 19.86
C GLY A 188 -11.27 2.05 20.18
N TYR A 189 -10.72 1.18 19.32
CA TYR A 189 -9.44 0.50 19.56
C TYR A 189 -8.22 1.42 19.53
N PHE A 190 -8.33 2.62 18.96
CA PHE A 190 -7.27 3.63 18.94
C PHE A 190 -7.83 5.04 18.85
N ARG A 191 -6.95 6.03 19.02
CA ARG A 191 -7.30 7.46 19.07
C ARG A 191 -7.50 8.04 17.68
N LYS A 192 -8.29 9.12 17.58
CA LYS A 192 -8.53 9.84 16.31
C LYS A 192 -7.25 10.25 15.56
N ALA A 193 -6.19 10.64 16.27
CA ALA A 193 -4.91 11.00 15.63
C ALA A 193 -4.30 9.85 14.80
N CYS A 194 -4.50 8.59 15.22
CA CYS A 194 -4.08 7.41 14.48
C CYS A 194 -4.92 7.24 13.20
N TYR A 195 -6.23 7.45 13.29
CA TYR A 195 -7.13 7.42 12.13
C TYR A 195 -6.78 8.50 11.09
N ASP A 196 -6.51 9.73 11.55
CA ASP A 196 -6.14 10.85 10.70
C ASP A 196 -4.81 10.58 9.98
N TYR A 197 -3.83 9.99 10.67
CA TYR A 197 -2.55 9.58 10.08
C TYR A 197 -2.71 8.50 9.01
N TYR A 198 -3.54 7.49 9.26
CA TYR A 198 -3.84 6.46 8.26
C TYR A 198 -4.46 7.07 6.99
N ASN A 199 -5.43 7.98 7.15
CA ASN A 199 -6.07 8.61 5.99
C ASN A 199 -5.10 9.42 5.14
N GLU A 200 -4.11 10.06 5.76
CA GLU A 200 -3.06 10.77 5.05
C GLU A 200 -2.15 9.81 4.27
N ILE A 201 -1.69 8.73 4.90
CA ILE A 201 -0.92 7.67 4.21
C ILE A 201 -1.72 7.09 3.05
N LYS A 202 -2.98 6.73 3.29
CA LYS A 202 -3.90 6.20 2.28
C LYS A 202 -4.01 7.15 1.09
N GLY A 203 -4.22 8.44 1.33
CA GLY A 203 -4.34 9.46 0.28
C GLY A 203 -3.06 9.60 -0.56
N ILE A 204 -1.89 9.54 0.06
CA ILE A 204 -0.60 9.65 -0.62
C ILE A 204 -0.27 8.39 -1.43
N SER A 205 -0.50 7.22 -0.83
CA SER A 205 -0.09 5.92 -1.36
C SER A 205 -1.02 5.43 -2.49
N LEU A 206 -2.34 5.44 -2.29
CA LEU A 206 -3.30 4.93 -3.28
C LEU A 206 -3.31 5.73 -4.59
N TYR A 207 -3.02 7.04 -4.53
CA TYR A 207 -2.95 7.89 -5.72
C TYR A 207 -1.91 7.41 -6.76
N ARG A 208 -0.89 6.66 -6.33
CA ARG A 208 0.16 6.14 -7.22
C ARG A 208 -0.18 4.80 -7.87
N LEU A 209 -1.21 4.11 -7.39
CA LEU A 209 -1.60 2.79 -7.89
C LEU A 209 -2.77 2.90 -8.87
N ARG A 210 -2.94 1.87 -9.69
CA ARG A 210 -4.13 1.71 -10.52
C ARG A 210 -5.15 0.81 -9.82
N PRO A 211 -6.45 1.14 -9.87
CA PRO A 211 -7.49 0.33 -9.27
C PRO A 211 -7.57 -1.05 -9.95
N PRO A 212 -8.17 -2.06 -9.31
CA PRO A 212 -8.39 -3.34 -9.96
C PRO A 212 -9.34 -3.20 -11.16
N HIS A 213 -9.38 -4.20 -12.03
CA HIS A 213 -10.32 -4.21 -13.15
C HIS A 213 -11.71 -4.64 -12.69
N LEU A 214 -11.73 -5.63 -11.80
CA LEU A 214 -12.94 -6.23 -11.27
C LEU A 214 -12.79 -6.45 -9.76
N VAL A 215 -13.83 -6.11 -9.01
CA VAL A 215 -14.01 -6.47 -7.61
C VAL A 215 -15.21 -7.41 -7.50
N ILE A 216 -14.97 -8.61 -6.98
CA ILE A 216 -16.02 -9.58 -6.66
C ILE A 216 -16.27 -9.50 -5.17
N TYR A 217 -17.47 -9.13 -4.76
CA TYR A 217 -17.87 -9.06 -3.37
C TYR A 217 -18.75 -10.24 -2.98
N LEU A 218 -18.26 -11.05 -2.04
CA LEU A 218 -18.98 -12.18 -1.46
C LEU A 218 -19.75 -11.70 -0.21
N ASP A 219 -21.06 -11.52 -0.37
CA ASP A 219 -21.98 -11.05 0.66
C ASP A 219 -22.48 -12.23 1.50
N ALA A 220 -22.36 -12.16 2.82
CA ALA A 220 -22.96 -13.14 3.71
C ALA A 220 -23.33 -12.47 5.04
N PRO A 221 -24.48 -12.82 5.63
CA PRO A 221 -24.94 -12.16 6.84
C PRO A 221 -24.05 -12.52 8.05
N VAL A 222 -23.93 -11.59 9.01
CA VAL A 222 -22.99 -11.70 10.14
C VAL A 222 -23.21 -12.94 10.99
N ASP A 223 -24.45 -13.39 11.16
CA ASP A 223 -24.77 -14.60 11.91
C ASP A 223 -24.21 -15.87 11.23
N VAL A 224 -24.25 -15.93 9.90
CA VAL A 224 -23.65 -17.01 9.11
C VAL A 224 -22.12 -16.93 9.16
N LEU A 225 -21.55 -15.72 9.05
CA LEU A 225 -20.11 -15.51 9.19
C LEU A 225 -19.59 -15.97 10.55
N GLN A 226 -20.29 -15.64 11.63
CA GLN A 226 -19.92 -16.09 12.98
C GLN A 226 -19.98 -17.61 13.13
N LYS A 227 -21.00 -18.27 12.58
CA LYS A 227 -21.08 -19.74 12.57
C LYS A 227 -19.87 -20.34 11.84
N ARG A 228 -19.54 -19.84 10.64
CA ARG A 228 -18.38 -20.28 9.85
C ARG A 228 -17.04 -20.04 10.55
N ILE A 229 -16.89 -18.91 11.25
CA ILE A 229 -15.69 -18.59 12.03
C ILE A 229 -15.53 -19.62 13.18
N LYS A 230 -16.62 -19.93 13.89
CA LYS A 230 -16.62 -20.93 14.96
C LYS A 230 -16.34 -22.34 14.44
N GLU A 231 -16.97 -22.74 13.34
CA GLU A 231 -16.76 -24.05 12.70
C GLU A 231 -15.32 -24.25 12.20
N ARG A 232 -14.67 -23.17 11.73
CA ARG A 232 -13.24 -23.20 11.37
C ARG A 232 -12.33 -23.54 12.56
N GLY A 233 -12.79 -23.34 13.79
CA GLY A 233 -12.11 -23.79 15.00
C GLY A 233 -10.79 -23.10 15.31
N LYS A 234 -10.51 -21.93 14.70
CA LYS A 234 -9.34 -21.12 15.07
C LYS A 234 -9.62 -20.40 16.38
N GLU A 235 -8.98 -20.85 17.46
CA GLU A 235 -9.12 -20.27 18.81
C GLU A 235 -8.96 -18.73 18.81
N THR A 236 -8.08 -18.22 17.95
CA THR A 236 -7.75 -16.79 17.86
C THR A 236 -8.87 -15.94 17.25
N GLU A 237 -9.77 -16.52 16.47
CA GLU A 237 -10.86 -15.81 15.80
C GLU A 237 -12.21 -16.03 16.50
N ALA A 238 -12.29 -16.96 17.46
CA ALA A 238 -13.52 -17.29 18.18
C ALA A 238 -14.10 -16.14 19.00
N GLU A 239 -13.24 -15.19 19.41
CA GLU A 239 -13.59 -14.05 20.25
C GLU A 239 -13.93 -12.78 19.45
N ILE A 240 -14.02 -12.86 18.11
CA ILE A 240 -14.35 -11.70 17.27
C ILE A 240 -15.78 -11.20 17.58
N PRO A 241 -15.97 -9.93 18.01
CA PRO A 241 -17.29 -9.39 18.29
C PRO A 241 -18.19 -9.32 17.04
N SER A 242 -19.49 -9.63 17.19
CA SER A 242 -20.49 -9.46 16.11
C SER A 242 -20.55 -8.02 15.62
N GLU A 243 -20.48 -7.07 16.54
CA GLU A 243 -20.50 -5.63 16.25
C GLU A 243 -19.34 -5.22 15.33
N TYR A 244 -18.15 -5.78 15.54
CA TYR A 244 -17.00 -5.54 14.68
C TYR A 244 -17.24 -6.06 13.25
N LEU A 245 -17.78 -7.27 13.11
CA LEU A 245 -18.14 -7.83 11.80
C LEU A 245 -19.24 -7.02 11.12
N GLN A 246 -20.22 -6.52 11.88
CA GLN A 246 -21.28 -5.66 11.36
C GLN A 246 -20.73 -4.33 10.85
N HIS A 247 -19.79 -3.71 11.57
CA HIS A 247 -19.15 -2.49 11.10
C HIS A 247 -18.35 -2.68 9.81
N ILE A 248 -17.69 -3.83 9.65
CA ILE A 248 -17.02 -4.19 8.39
C ILE A 248 -18.06 -4.33 7.28
N GLU A 249 -19.14 -5.06 7.53
CA GLU A 249 -20.22 -5.30 6.57
C GLU A 249 -20.86 -3.99 6.08
N ASP A 250 -21.20 -3.11 7.02
CA ASP A 250 -21.74 -1.79 6.72
C ASP A 250 -20.75 -0.93 5.94
N GLY A 251 -19.45 -1.03 6.24
CA GLY A 251 -18.40 -0.30 5.53
C GLY A 251 -18.23 -0.79 4.09
N TYR A 252 -18.33 -2.10 3.86
CA TYR A 252 -18.35 -2.65 2.50
C TYR A 252 -19.56 -2.13 1.72
N LYS A 253 -20.78 -2.32 2.24
CA LYS A 253 -22.03 -2.03 1.54
C LYS A 253 -22.27 -0.54 1.31
N ASN A 254 -22.03 0.28 2.32
CA ASN A 254 -22.42 1.70 2.28
C ASN A 254 -21.34 2.60 1.70
N ARG A 255 -20.09 2.13 1.58
CA ARG A 255 -18.96 2.98 1.20
C ARG A 255 -18.06 2.38 0.15
N PHE A 256 -17.51 1.19 0.40
CA PHE A 256 -16.52 0.63 -0.52
C PHE A 256 -17.10 0.27 -1.87
N LEU A 257 -18.22 -0.47 -1.91
CA LEU A 257 -18.81 -0.89 -3.18
C LEU A 257 -19.26 0.31 -4.04
N PRO A 258 -19.95 1.34 -3.50
CA PRO A 258 -20.28 2.54 -4.27
C PRO A 258 -19.04 3.30 -4.76
N GLN A 259 -17.99 3.42 -3.93
CA GLN A 259 -16.80 4.16 -4.29
C GLN A 259 -15.97 3.43 -5.35
N ILE A 260 -15.78 2.12 -5.22
CA ILE A 260 -14.93 1.36 -6.14
C ILE A 260 -15.60 1.15 -7.49
N SER A 261 -16.93 1.12 -7.56
CA SER A 261 -17.69 1.02 -8.80
C SER A 261 -17.48 2.20 -9.76
N GLU A 262 -16.96 3.34 -9.27
CA GLU A 262 -16.60 4.47 -10.13
C GLU A 262 -15.34 4.19 -10.97
N THR A 263 -14.51 3.23 -10.56
CA THR A 263 -13.19 2.99 -11.15
C THR A 263 -12.88 1.53 -11.50
N SER A 264 -13.79 0.62 -11.14
CA SER A 264 -13.68 -0.82 -11.34
C SER A 264 -15.07 -1.42 -11.56
N GLU A 265 -15.16 -2.52 -12.31
CA GLU A 265 -16.40 -3.30 -12.36
C GLU A 265 -16.61 -3.99 -11.02
N VAL A 266 -17.87 -4.12 -10.60
CA VAL A 266 -18.23 -4.74 -9.32
C VAL A 266 -19.28 -5.82 -9.55
N LEU A 267 -18.95 -7.06 -9.19
CA LEU A 267 -19.90 -8.17 -9.13
C LEU A 267 -20.19 -8.48 -7.67
N ARG A 268 -21.48 -8.62 -7.32
CA ARG A 268 -21.91 -8.95 -5.97
C ARG A 268 -22.68 -10.26 -6.00
N TYR A 269 -22.26 -11.19 -5.15
CA TYR A 269 -22.92 -12.49 -5.00
C TYR A 269 -23.40 -12.67 -3.58
N ASP A 270 -24.64 -13.16 -3.45
CA ASP A 270 -25.08 -13.76 -2.19
C ASP A 270 -24.30 -15.06 -1.98
N TRP A 271 -23.56 -15.10 -0.88
CA TRP A 271 -22.64 -16.16 -0.51
C TRP A 271 -23.03 -16.80 0.82
N THR A 272 -24.31 -16.70 1.18
CA THR A 272 -24.91 -17.31 2.38
C THR A 272 -24.79 -18.84 2.38
N ASP A 273 -25.00 -19.49 1.24
CA ASP A 273 -24.94 -20.96 1.10
C ASP A 273 -23.78 -21.47 0.23
N TYR A 274 -22.82 -20.60 -0.09
CA TYR A 274 -21.83 -20.77 -1.16
C TYR A 274 -22.48 -20.85 -2.54
N GLY A 275 -21.96 -20.09 -3.50
CA GLY A 275 -22.47 -20.06 -4.87
C GLY A 275 -21.72 -21.01 -5.81
N ASP A 276 -22.28 -21.17 -7.02
CA ASP A 276 -21.62 -21.87 -8.11
C ASP A 276 -20.59 -20.95 -8.78
N ILE A 277 -19.34 -21.40 -8.80
CA ILE A 277 -18.21 -20.65 -9.37
C ILE A 277 -18.29 -20.65 -10.90
N ASP A 278 -18.88 -21.67 -11.53
CA ASP A 278 -19.01 -21.69 -13.00
C ASP A 278 -19.86 -20.52 -13.49
N LEU A 279 -20.96 -20.21 -12.79
CA LEU A 279 -21.78 -19.02 -13.09
C LEU A 279 -20.99 -17.71 -12.98
N VAL A 280 -20.13 -17.59 -11.96
CA VAL A 280 -19.28 -16.41 -11.78
C VAL A 280 -18.27 -16.28 -12.91
N VAL A 281 -17.65 -17.40 -13.32
CA VAL A 281 -16.68 -17.42 -14.43
C VAL A 281 -17.35 -17.01 -15.75
N ASP A 282 -18.53 -17.54 -16.04
CA ASP A 282 -19.28 -17.20 -17.24
C ASP A 282 -19.64 -15.71 -17.28
N GLU A 283 -20.10 -15.15 -16.16
CA GLU A 283 -20.40 -13.71 -16.04
C GLU A 283 -19.16 -12.84 -16.25
N ILE A 284 -18.02 -13.23 -15.68
CA ILE A 284 -16.74 -12.52 -15.88
C ILE A 284 -16.32 -12.52 -17.35
N GLN A 285 -16.52 -13.62 -18.06
CA GLN A 285 -16.18 -13.71 -19.49
C GLN A 285 -17.11 -12.87 -20.37
N MET A 286 -18.34 -12.61 -19.92
CA MET A 286 -19.31 -11.78 -20.63
C MET A 286 -19.17 -10.27 -20.31
N LEU A 287 -18.46 -9.90 -19.25
CA LEU A 287 -18.25 -8.51 -18.86
C LEU A 287 -17.43 -7.74 -19.89
N LYS A 288 -17.85 -6.49 -20.14
CA LYS A 288 -17.13 -5.54 -20.98
C LYS A 288 -16.57 -4.41 -20.12
N PHE A 289 -15.25 -4.30 -20.10
CA PHE A 289 -14.53 -3.33 -19.29
C PHE A 289 -14.37 -1.98 -20.01
N GLU A 290 -15.47 -1.30 -20.37
CA GLU A 290 -15.44 -0.12 -21.25
C GLU A 290 -15.10 1.20 -20.52
N HIS A 291 -15.46 1.32 -19.24
CA HIS A 291 -15.37 2.58 -18.49
C HIS A 291 -14.19 2.67 -17.51
N LEU A 292 -13.21 1.77 -17.63
CA LEU A 292 -12.10 1.71 -16.70
C LEU A 292 -11.02 2.76 -16.98
N PRO A 293 -10.37 3.33 -15.94
CA PRO A 293 -9.19 4.20 -16.10
C PRO A 293 -8.08 3.54 -16.94
N TRP A 294 -7.99 2.21 -16.88
CA TRP A 294 -7.08 1.38 -17.67
C TRP A 294 -7.16 1.62 -19.19
N ASN A 295 -8.32 1.99 -19.72
CA ASN A 295 -8.51 2.19 -21.17
C ASN A 295 -7.88 3.49 -21.69
N THR A 296 -7.55 4.41 -20.79
CA THR A 296 -6.93 5.70 -21.13
C THR A 296 -5.40 5.67 -21.01
N GLU A 297 -4.84 4.53 -20.59
CA GLU A 297 -3.41 4.38 -20.36
C GLU A 297 -2.64 4.18 -21.67
N ASP A 298 -1.52 4.89 -21.80
CA ASP A 298 -0.54 4.68 -22.86
C ASP A 298 0.72 3.97 -22.32
N ASP A 299 1.57 3.50 -23.23
CA ASP A 299 2.82 2.82 -22.85
C ASP A 299 3.71 3.70 -21.95
N VAL A 300 3.67 5.02 -22.09
CA VAL A 300 4.44 5.96 -21.27
C VAL A 300 3.94 5.98 -19.83
N THR A 301 2.62 5.96 -19.64
CA THR A 301 2.02 6.00 -18.30
C THR A 301 2.17 4.66 -17.60
N LEU A 302 2.06 3.56 -18.34
CA LEU A 302 2.37 2.23 -17.83
C LEU A 302 3.85 2.06 -17.48
N ASP A 303 4.77 2.62 -18.25
CA ASP A 303 6.20 2.61 -17.94
C ASP A 303 6.49 3.36 -16.62
N LYS A 304 5.85 4.53 -16.41
CA LYS A 304 5.96 5.26 -15.13
C LYS A 304 5.45 4.44 -13.95
N LEU A 305 4.30 3.78 -14.13
CA LEU A 305 3.73 2.89 -13.13
C LEU A 305 4.68 1.72 -12.84
N TYR A 306 5.19 1.08 -13.89
CA TYR A 306 6.14 -0.03 -13.80
C TYR A 306 7.38 0.35 -13.01
N ARG A 307 8.02 1.49 -13.33
CA ARG A 307 9.20 1.98 -12.59
C ARG A 307 8.92 2.23 -11.12
N PHE A 308 7.73 2.77 -10.81
CA PHE A 308 7.31 3.00 -9.43
C PHE A 308 7.19 1.67 -8.69
N VAL A 309 6.45 0.70 -9.23
CA VAL A 309 6.21 -0.58 -8.55
C VAL A 309 7.43 -1.50 -8.53
N TYR A 310 8.33 -1.39 -9.52
CA TYR A 310 9.57 -2.14 -9.58
C TYR A 310 10.54 -1.73 -8.48
N ASN A 311 10.66 -0.42 -8.19
CA ASN A 311 11.51 0.07 -7.12
C ASN A 311 10.80 0.00 -5.76
N LYS A 312 11.07 -1.06 -4.99
CA LYS A 312 10.41 -1.31 -3.69
C LYS A 312 10.70 -0.25 -2.63
N TYR A 313 11.83 0.46 -2.75
CA TYR A 313 12.12 1.60 -1.89
C TYR A 313 11.15 2.77 -2.13
N HIS A 314 10.79 3.04 -3.40
CA HIS A 314 9.79 4.06 -3.71
C HIS A 314 8.39 3.68 -3.23
N VAL A 315 8.03 2.40 -3.32
CA VAL A 315 6.77 1.86 -2.78
C VAL A 315 6.76 2.04 -1.26
N ALA A 316 7.79 1.59 -0.54
CA ALA A 316 7.88 1.71 0.91
C ALA A 316 7.84 3.16 1.40
N ARG A 317 8.51 4.08 0.69
CA ARG A 317 8.55 5.51 1.06
C ARG A 317 7.17 6.19 1.07
N CYS A 318 6.16 5.64 0.39
CA CYS A 318 4.78 6.15 0.47
C CYS A 318 4.13 5.94 1.84
N MET A 319 4.72 5.07 2.67
CA MET A 319 4.23 4.71 4.00
C MET A 319 4.94 5.48 5.11
N ASP A 320 6.09 6.09 4.81
CA ASP A 320 6.93 6.80 5.76
C ASP A 320 6.61 8.31 5.77
N ILE A 321 5.67 8.70 6.62
CA ILE A 321 5.41 10.11 6.92
C ILE A 321 6.08 10.47 8.24
N PRO A 322 6.93 11.51 8.30
CA PRO A 322 7.66 11.91 9.51
C PRO A 322 6.74 12.66 10.50
N LYS A 323 5.70 11.97 10.99
CA LYS A 323 4.84 12.43 12.07
C LYS A 323 4.99 11.51 13.25
N TYR A 324 5.18 12.11 14.42
CA TYR A 324 5.33 11.37 15.66
C TYR A 324 3.96 10.89 16.15
N LEU A 325 3.84 9.58 16.29
CA LEU A 325 2.72 8.89 16.94
C LEU A 325 3.27 7.91 17.97
N PRO A 326 2.88 8.00 19.25
CA PRO A 326 3.34 7.11 20.31
C PRO A 326 3.16 5.62 19.99
N GLU A 327 2.09 5.25 19.28
CA GLU A 327 1.74 3.87 18.94
C GLU A 327 2.66 3.24 17.88
N LEU A 328 3.36 4.08 17.08
CA LEU A 328 4.22 3.65 15.97
C LEU A 328 5.69 4.04 16.15
N THR A 329 5.98 5.14 16.86
CA THR A 329 7.30 5.76 16.80
C THR A 329 8.23 5.17 17.85
N PHE A 330 9.34 4.61 17.40
CA PHE A 330 10.41 4.09 18.25
C PHE A 330 11.37 5.20 18.67
N GLY A 331 12.01 5.02 19.82
CA GLY A 331 13.15 5.85 20.18
C GLY A 331 14.33 5.61 19.24
N ALA A 332 15.12 6.64 18.95
CA ALA A 332 16.28 6.51 18.05
C ALA A 332 17.28 5.43 18.52
N GLN A 333 17.51 5.34 19.84
CA GLN A 333 18.40 4.33 20.42
C GLN A 333 17.83 2.92 20.28
N GLU A 334 16.54 2.74 20.56
CA GLU A 334 15.85 1.46 20.39
C GLU A 334 15.90 0.99 18.93
N PHE A 335 15.61 1.89 17.98
CA PHE A 335 15.72 1.59 16.55
C PHE A 335 17.14 1.17 16.15
N TYR A 336 18.16 1.88 16.66
CA TYR A 336 19.57 1.55 16.40
C TYR A 336 19.94 0.16 16.93
N ASP A 337 19.59 -0.15 18.17
CA ASP A 337 19.91 -1.43 18.79
C ASP A 337 19.17 -2.59 18.11
N LEU A 338 17.89 -2.42 17.78
CA LEU A 338 17.09 -3.40 17.05
C LEU A 338 17.67 -3.69 15.65
N THR A 339 18.08 -2.64 14.93
CA THR A 339 18.65 -2.78 13.59
C THR A 339 19.96 -3.55 13.63
N ARG A 340 20.87 -3.18 14.54
CA ARG A 340 22.15 -3.89 14.71
C ARG A 340 21.93 -5.36 15.07
N GLU A 341 21.04 -5.63 16.01
CA GLU A 341 20.74 -6.99 16.44
C GLU A 341 20.12 -7.84 15.31
N PHE A 342 19.22 -7.25 14.51
CA PHE A 342 18.65 -7.91 13.34
C PHE A 342 19.72 -8.25 12.31
N GLU A 343 20.59 -7.28 11.98
CA GLU A 343 21.67 -7.49 11.01
C GLU A 343 22.65 -8.57 11.46
N GLU A 344 23.00 -8.61 12.75
CA GLU A 344 23.89 -9.63 13.31
C GLU A 344 23.23 -11.02 13.31
N LYS A 345 21.97 -11.12 13.74
CA LYS A 345 21.23 -12.39 13.87
C LYS A 345 20.93 -13.04 12.52
N TYR A 346 20.50 -12.25 11.54
CA TYR A 346 20.16 -12.74 10.20
C TYR A 346 21.23 -12.47 9.16
N ASN A 347 22.39 -11.96 9.59
CA ASN A 347 23.56 -11.72 8.75
C ASN A 347 23.26 -10.78 7.57
N LYS A 348 22.51 -9.70 7.81
CA LYS A 348 21.99 -8.75 6.81
C LYS A 348 22.84 -7.47 6.66
N HIS A 349 24.12 -7.50 7.07
CA HIS A 349 25.03 -6.35 6.95
C HIS A 349 25.36 -5.95 5.49
N TYR A 350 25.15 -6.86 4.54
CA TYR A 350 25.50 -6.66 3.14
C TYR A 350 24.29 -6.86 2.24
N ALA A 351 24.35 -6.27 1.04
CA ALA A 351 23.35 -6.49 0.02
C ALA A 351 23.25 -7.99 -0.35
N PRO A 352 22.06 -8.48 -0.74
CA PRO A 352 21.90 -9.85 -1.22
C PRO A 352 22.91 -10.18 -2.33
N GLY A 353 23.55 -11.35 -2.24
CA GLY A 353 24.59 -11.79 -3.18
C GLY A 353 26.02 -11.38 -2.83
N TYR A 354 26.22 -10.62 -1.73
CA TYR A 354 27.52 -10.18 -1.23
C TYR A 354 27.84 -10.73 0.16
N ASN A 355 27.30 -11.92 0.49
CA ASN A 355 27.40 -12.47 1.83
C ASN A 355 28.26 -13.74 1.88
N LEU A 356 29.49 -13.61 2.40
CA LEU A 356 30.46 -14.72 2.49
C LEU A 356 29.96 -15.92 3.31
N LYS A 357 29.14 -15.66 4.34
CA LYS A 357 28.65 -16.70 5.25
C LYS A 357 27.49 -17.50 4.66
N GLU A 358 26.85 -17.02 3.59
CA GLU A 358 25.76 -17.72 2.89
C GLU A 358 26.27 -18.61 1.74
N GLY A 359 27.59 -18.82 1.65
CA GLY A 359 28.18 -19.70 0.64
C GLY A 359 28.42 -19.04 -0.73
N GLU A 360 28.32 -17.71 -0.82
CA GLU A 360 28.61 -16.98 -2.05
C GLU A 360 30.10 -17.05 -2.42
N PRO A 361 30.43 -17.29 -3.71
CA PRO A 361 31.81 -17.47 -4.12
C PRO A 361 32.58 -16.15 -4.04
N LYS A 362 33.79 -16.22 -3.47
CA LYS A 362 34.64 -15.05 -3.15
C LYS A 362 34.82 -14.06 -4.32
N TRP A 363 34.82 -14.52 -5.57
CA TRP A 363 34.98 -13.65 -6.73
C TRP A 363 33.85 -12.61 -6.88
N LYS A 364 32.62 -12.90 -6.42
CA LYS A 364 31.52 -11.93 -6.49
C LYS A 364 31.75 -10.68 -5.65
N LEU A 365 32.54 -10.77 -4.57
CA LEU A 365 32.82 -9.65 -3.66
C LEU A 365 33.94 -8.73 -4.15
N PHE A 366 34.83 -9.23 -5.01
CA PHE A 366 35.98 -8.46 -5.50
C PHE A 366 35.69 -7.73 -6.82
N PHE A 367 34.69 -8.20 -7.58
CA PHE A 367 34.44 -7.74 -8.95
C PHE A 367 33.05 -7.13 -9.19
N LYS A 368 32.24 -7.00 -8.14
CA LYS A 368 30.98 -6.27 -8.13
C LYS A 368 30.84 -5.52 -6.82
#